data_AF-A0A3L8AH06-F1
#
_entry.id   AF-A0A3L8AH06-F1
#
_cell.length_a   1.000
_cell.length_b   1.000
_cell.length_c   1.000
_cell.angle_alpha   90.00
_cell.angle_beta   90.00
_cell.angle_gamma   90.00
#
_symmetry.space_group_name_H-M   'P 1'
#
loop_
_entity.id
_entity.type
_entity.pdbx_description
1 polymer ?
#
loop_
_entity_poly.entity_id
_entity_poly.type
_entity_poly.pdbx_seq_one_letter_code
_entity_poly.pdbx_strand_id
1 'polypeptide(L)'
;MKKFISSISTDKKQSERLIALGVKPETADMVYHYTKSKVPALKWELKPAPPTLRGKFWTPNRIAKLALPFHKHPDGTPMTGEEVFDEIWGRDIPAWSLSRLLEMLPNEVPDPKPGFEAHHPELIKHASGYNLSIRRYTADCLVGTHIEDSPIECCVSMIGWLIKNNHFNKEYLK
;
A
#
# COMPACT_ATOMS: atom_id res chain seq x y z
N MET A 1 22.65 18.56 -12.30
CA MET A 1 22.12 18.11 -10.99
C MET A 1 21.36 16.80 -11.19
N LYS A 2 21.75 15.72 -10.51
CA LYS A 2 20.90 14.52 -10.46
C LYS A 2 19.69 14.84 -9.58
N LYS A 3 18.48 14.80 -10.16
CA LYS A 3 17.24 14.96 -9.39
C LYS A 3 17.13 13.78 -8.44
N PHE A 4 17.06 14.05 -7.14
CA PHE A 4 16.86 13.00 -6.14
C PHE A 4 15.39 12.56 -6.21
N ILE A 5 15.16 11.35 -6.71
CA ILE A 5 13.83 10.73 -6.77
C ILE A 5 13.82 9.65 -5.69
N SER A 6 13.54 10.05 -4.45
CA SER A 6 13.28 9.08 -3.38
C SER A 6 11.79 8.88 -3.23
N SER A 7 11.35 7.64 -3.42
CA SER A 7 9.98 7.27 -3.08
C SER A 7 9.88 7.07 -1.57
N ILE A 8 8.90 7.70 -0.94
CA ILE A 8 8.63 7.58 0.49
C ILE A 8 7.54 6.55 0.79
N SER A 9 6.82 6.11 -0.24
CA SER A 9 5.72 5.15 -0.17
C SER A 9 5.64 4.30 -1.44
N THR A 10 4.77 3.29 -1.44
CA THR A 10 4.32 2.63 -2.67
C THR A 10 3.84 3.65 -3.69
N ASP A 11 4.16 3.42 -4.95
CA ASP A 11 3.48 4.08 -6.06
C ASP A 11 2.10 3.45 -6.32
N LYS A 12 1.33 4.03 -7.24
CA LYS A 12 -0.03 3.55 -7.54
C LYS A 12 -0.06 2.11 -8.06
N LYS A 13 0.90 1.69 -8.88
CA LYS A 13 0.94 0.32 -9.44
C LYS A 13 1.30 -0.69 -8.36
N GLN A 14 2.23 -0.35 -7.48
CA GLN A 14 2.59 -1.13 -6.31
C GLN A 14 1.39 -1.27 -5.36
N SER A 15 0.68 -0.16 -5.09
CA SER A 15 -0.54 -0.18 -4.28
C SER A 15 -1.63 -1.07 -4.89
N GLU A 16 -1.89 -0.96 -6.19
CA GLU A 16 -2.84 -1.81 -6.90
C GLU A 16 -2.49 -3.30 -6.78
N ARG A 17 -1.20 -3.65 -6.87
CA ARG A 17 -0.74 -5.03 -6.65
C ARG A 17 -1.03 -5.53 -5.23
N LEU A 18 -0.75 -4.73 -4.20
CA LEU A 18 -1.04 -5.11 -2.81
C LEU A 18 -2.54 -5.31 -2.59
N ILE A 19 -3.38 -4.42 -3.14
CA ILE A 19 -4.84 -4.55 -3.07
C ILE A 19 -5.33 -5.81 -3.80
N ALA A 20 -4.78 -6.10 -4.99
CA ALA A 20 -5.13 -7.30 -5.76
C ALA A 20 -4.74 -8.60 -5.02
N LEU A 21 -3.68 -8.56 -4.20
CA LEU A 21 -3.26 -9.65 -3.31
C LEU A 21 -4.16 -9.79 -2.07
N GLY A 22 -5.14 -8.91 -1.88
CA GLY A 22 -6.08 -8.96 -0.75
C GLY A 22 -5.62 -8.16 0.48
N VAL A 23 -4.54 -7.38 0.38
CA VAL A 23 -4.13 -6.48 1.47
C VAL A 23 -5.22 -5.45 1.71
N LYS A 24 -5.60 -5.28 2.97
CA LYS A 24 -6.64 -4.33 3.42
C LYS A 24 -6.19 -2.88 3.20
N PRO A 25 -6.97 -2.03 2.49
CA PRO A 25 -6.69 -0.59 2.40
C PRO A 25 -6.54 0.08 3.77
N GLU A 26 -7.21 -0.43 4.80
CA GLU A 26 -7.17 0.05 6.18
C GLU A 26 -5.77 -0.05 6.80
N THR A 27 -4.88 -0.86 6.25
CA THR A 27 -3.50 -1.00 6.75
C THR A 27 -2.57 0.06 6.16
N ALA A 28 -3.01 0.85 5.18
CA ALA A 28 -2.23 1.93 4.61
C ALA A 28 -2.14 3.11 5.58
N ASP A 29 -0.95 3.71 5.68
CA ASP A 29 -0.67 4.90 6.49
C ASP A 29 -0.63 6.19 5.65
N MET A 30 -0.68 6.06 4.32
CA MET A 30 -0.70 7.16 3.37
C MET A 30 -1.79 6.95 2.31
N VAL A 31 -2.08 8.01 1.54
CA VAL A 31 -3.07 7.94 0.46
C VAL A 31 -2.73 8.88 -0.68
N TYR A 32 -2.85 8.41 -1.92
CA TYR A 32 -2.89 9.28 -3.10
C TYR A 32 -4.30 9.81 -3.27
N HIS A 33 -4.50 11.07 -2.91
CA HIS A 33 -5.77 11.76 -3.02
C HIS A 33 -5.99 12.29 -4.44
N TYR A 34 -7.19 12.06 -4.99
CA TYR A 34 -7.56 12.57 -6.30
C TYR A 34 -8.10 14.00 -6.22
N THR A 35 -7.32 14.98 -6.71
CA THR A 35 -7.64 16.41 -6.54
C THR A 35 -8.59 16.98 -7.61
N LYS A 36 -8.96 16.17 -8.60
CA LYS A 36 -9.67 16.59 -9.83
C LYS A 36 -8.96 17.70 -10.63
N SER A 37 -7.70 18.00 -10.35
CA SER A 37 -6.96 19.02 -11.09
C SER A 37 -6.87 18.66 -12.57
N LYS A 38 -7.10 19.66 -13.43
CA LYS A 38 -6.88 19.55 -14.88
C LYS A 38 -5.39 19.47 -15.23
N VAL A 39 -4.51 19.86 -14.33
CA VAL A 39 -3.05 19.79 -14.50
C VAL A 39 -2.59 18.37 -14.15
N PRO A 40 -2.00 17.60 -15.09
CA PRO A 40 -1.63 16.21 -14.86
C PRO A 40 -0.73 15.99 -13.63
N ALA A 41 0.23 16.90 -13.38
CA ALA A 41 1.15 16.83 -12.25
C ALA A 41 0.48 17.06 -10.89
N LEU A 42 -0.67 17.73 -10.86
CA LEU A 42 -1.43 18.02 -9.62
C LEU A 42 -2.64 17.14 -9.46
N LYS A 43 -2.91 16.25 -10.42
CA LYS A 43 -4.08 15.34 -10.45
C LYS A 43 -4.14 14.41 -9.23
N TRP A 44 -2.97 14.10 -8.68
CA TRP A 44 -2.80 13.25 -7.51
C TRP A 44 -1.90 13.97 -6.50
N GLU A 45 -2.32 13.94 -5.24
CA GLU A 45 -1.54 14.46 -4.12
C GLU A 45 -1.31 13.31 -3.13
N LEU A 46 -0.05 13.05 -2.77
CA LEU A 46 0.26 12.09 -1.72
C LEU A 46 0.07 12.77 -0.36
N LYS A 47 -0.84 12.22 0.46
CA LYS A 47 -1.11 12.70 1.81
C LYS A 47 -0.53 11.72 2.84
N PRO A 48 0.19 12.19 3.87
CA PRO A 48 0.72 11.36 4.96
C PRO A 48 -0.37 11.07 5.99
N ALA A 49 -1.48 10.48 5.53
CA ALA A 49 -2.61 10.09 6.36
C ALA A 49 -3.25 8.81 5.81
N PRO A 50 -3.84 7.96 6.66
CA PRO A 50 -4.57 6.79 6.20
C PRO A 50 -5.70 7.15 5.25
N PRO A 51 -6.11 6.22 4.36
CA PRO A 51 -7.25 6.43 3.48
C PRO A 51 -8.53 6.74 4.25
N THR A 52 -9.35 7.63 3.72
CA THR A 52 -10.68 7.88 4.25
C THR A 52 -11.62 6.75 3.82
N LEU A 53 -12.00 5.89 4.76
CA LEU A 53 -12.82 4.71 4.49
C LEU A 53 -14.16 4.78 5.20
N ARG A 54 -15.17 4.16 4.59
CA ARG A 54 -16.46 3.90 5.23
C ARG A 54 -16.25 3.00 6.46
N GLY A 55 -17.03 3.20 7.50
CA GLY A 55 -16.97 2.36 8.70
C GLY A 55 -17.21 3.13 9.99
N LYS A 56 -16.38 2.88 11.00
CA LYS A 56 -16.59 3.39 12.38
C LYS A 56 -16.75 4.91 12.44
N PHE A 57 -15.89 5.64 11.73
CA PHE A 57 -15.93 7.11 11.73
C PHE A 57 -16.89 7.67 10.67
N TRP A 58 -16.80 7.20 9.43
CA TRP A 58 -17.71 7.55 8.33
C TRP A 58 -18.87 6.55 8.27
N THR A 59 -19.80 6.72 9.20
CA THR A 59 -21.04 5.95 9.25
C THR A 59 -22.04 6.45 8.21
N PRO A 60 -23.05 5.66 7.80
CA PRO A 60 -24.09 6.12 6.88
C PRO A 60 -24.75 7.44 7.33
N ASN A 61 -25.01 7.61 8.63
CA ASN A 61 -25.58 8.83 9.18
C ASN A 61 -24.65 10.06 9.06
N ARG A 62 -23.33 9.86 9.13
CA ARG A 62 -22.36 10.94 8.92
C ARG A 62 -22.18 11.24 7.44
N ILE A 63 -22.13 10.22 6.60
CA ILE A 63 -22.05 10.36 5.14
C ILE A 63 -23.28 11.10 4.63
N ALA A 64 -24.49 10.77 5.10
CA ALA A 64 -25.72 11.46 4.73
C ALA A 64 -25.68 12.98 5.00
N LYS A 65 -24.92 13.43 6.01
CA LYS A 65 -24.74 14.87 6.31
C LYS A 65 -23.86 15.61 5.30
N LEU A 66 -23.17 14.91 4.40
CA LEU A 66 -22.44 15.50 3.29
C LEU A 66 -23.34 16.00 2.16
N ALA A 67 -24.62 15.60 2.15
CA ALA A 67 -25.61 16.08 1.19
C ALA A 67 -25.89 17.58 1.46
N LEU A 68 -25.04 18.45 0.90
CA LEU A 68 -25.13 19.89 1.05
C LEU A 68 -25.63 20.53 -0.26
N PRO A 69 -26.33 21.68 -0.20
CA PRO A 69 -26.97 22.28 -1.39
C PRO A 69 -26.02 22.67 -2.52
N PHE A 70 -24.71 22.71 -2.28
CA PHE A 70 -23.69 23.08 -3.26
C PHE A 70 -23.07 21.88 -3.99
N HIS A 71 -23.27 20.65 -3.49
CA HIS A 71 -22.88 19.44 -4.21
C HIS A 71 -24.03 19.03 -5.13
N LYS A 72 -23.83 19.22 -6.43
CA LYS A 72 -24.86 19.00 -7.45
C LYS A 72 -24.30 18.24 -8.64
N HIS A 73 -25.16 17.43 -9.23
CA HIS A 73 -24.91 16.86 -10.54
C HIS A 73 -24.88 17.96 -11.61
N PRO A 74 -24.32 17.67 -12.82
CA PRO A 74 -24.29 18.63 -13.92
C PRO A 74 -25.66 19.16 -14.36
N ASP A 75 -26.73 18.42 -14.11
CA ASP A 75 -28.12 18.82 -14.39
C ASP A 75 -28.74 19.70 -13.29
N GLY A 76 -28.00 19.99 -12.22
CA GLY A 76 -28.42 20.82 -11.11
C GLY A 76 -29.16 20.09 -9.99
N THR A 77 -29.39 18.78 -10.10
CA THR A 77 -29.97 17.97 -9.02
C THR A 77 -28.97 17.81 -7.87
N PRO A 78 -29.42 17.78 -6.59
CA PRO A 78 -28.53 17.67 -5.44
C PRO A 78 -27.96 16.24 -5.34
N MET A 79 -26.68 16.15 -4.98
CA MET A 79 -26.03 14.87 -4.72
C MET A 79 -26.38 14.37 -3.32
N THR A 80 -26.50 13.04 -3.20
CA THR A 80 -26.59 12.35 -1.92
C THR A 80 -25.25 12.40 -1.19
N GLY A 81 -25.28 12.14 0.12
CA GLY A 81 -24.06 12.10 0.93
C GLY A 81 -23.06 11.04 0.45
N GLU A 82 -23.55 9.88 -0.02
CA GLU A 82 -22.72 8.81 -0.57
C GLU A 82 -22.04 9.24 -1.87
N GLU A 83 -22.76 9.91 -2.77
CA GLU A 83 -22.19 10.42 -4.01
C GLU A 83 -21.13 11.49 -3.74
N VAL A 84 -21.36 12.37 -2.75
CA VAL A 84 -20.35 13.35 -2.32
C VAL A 84 -19.13 12.64 -1.73
N PHE A 85 -19.33 11.60 -0.91
CA PHE A 85 -18.23 10.81 -0.36
C PHE A 85 -17.39 10.17 -1.46
N ASP A 86 -18.02 9.49 -2.42
CA ASP A 86 -17.33 8.85 -3.54
C ASP A 86 -16.68 9.87 -4.49
N GLU A 87 -17.30 11.03 -4.65
CA GLU A 87 -16.75 12.12 -5.45
C GLU A 87 -15.46 12.70 -4.82
N ILE A 88 -15.36 12.76 -3.49
CA ILE A 88 -14.19 13.29 -2.78
C ILE A 88 -13.11 12.22 -2.61
N TRP A 89 -13.47 11.04 -2.11
CA TRP A 89 -12.51 10.00 -1.70
C TRP A 89 -12.63 8.68 -2.47
N GLY A 90 -13.68 8.50 -3.27
CA GLY A 90 -13.93 7.22 -3.96
C GLY A 90 -12.87 6.85 -5.01
N ARG A 91 -11.99 7.80 -5.37
CA ARG A 91 -10.85 7.58 -6.28
C ARG A 91 -9.51 7.53 -5.56
N ASP A 92 -9.49 7.70 -4.24
CA ASP A 92 -8.26 7.68 -3.47
C ASP A 92 -7.61 6.30 -3.53
N ILE A 93 -6.29 6.27 -3.66
CA ILE A 93 -5.52 5.02 -3.73
C ILE A 93 -4.70 4.90 -2.45
N PRO A 94 -4.86 3.82 -1.66
CA PRO A 94 -4.05 3.60 -0.46
C PRO A 94 -2.57 3.51 -0.82
N ALA A 95 -1.70 4.01 0.06
CA ALA A 95 -0.26 3.92 -0.10
C ALA A 95 0.39 3.54 1.24
N TRP A 96 1.45 2.74 1.17
CA TRP A 96 2.17 2.29 2.36
C TRP A 96 3.57 2.90 2.34
N SER A 97 3.95 3.55 3.44
CA SER A 97 5.33 3.95 3.65
C SER A 97 6.24 2.73 3.77
N LEU A 98 7.55 2.92 3.58
CA LEU A 98 8.52 1.84 3.82
C LEU A 98 8.42 1.28 5.26
N SER A 99 8.28 2.16 6.25
CA SER A 99 8.08 1.76 7.66
C SER A 99 6.85 0.89 7.83
N ARG A 100 5.73 1.26 7.18
CA ARG A 100 4.49 0.49 7.28
C ARG A 100 4.59 -0.86 6.59
N LEU A 101 5.26 -0.93 5.43
CA LEU A 101 5.53 -2.19 4.75
C LEU A 101 6.36 -3.15 5.61
N LEU A 102 7.41 -2.63 6.27
CA LEU A 102 8.27 -3.42 7.16
C LEU A 102 7.50 -3.90 8.41
N GLU A 103 6.64 -3.07 8.99
CA GLU A 103 5.81 -3.43 10.15
C GLU A 103 4.87 -4.60 9.84
N MET A 104 4.38 -4.70 8.59
CA MET A 104 3.49 -5.79 8.18
C MET A 104 4.23 -7.11 7.91
N LEU A 105 5.56 -7.12 7.85
CA LEU A 105 6.33 -8.34 7.68
C LEU A 105 6.30 -9.16 8.99
N PRO A 106 6.31 -10.50 8.90
CA PRO A 106 6.45 -11.33 10.08
C PRO A 106 7.84 -11.15 10.69
N ASN A 107 7.94 -11.31 12.01
CA ASN A 107 9.23 -11.28 12.69
C ASN A 107 10.15 -12.40 12.20
N GLU A 108 9.59 -13.56 11.88
CA GLU A 108 10.31 -14.73 11.39
C GLU A 108 9.52 -15.41 10.27
N VAL A 109 10.24 -15.91 9.27
CA VAL A 109 9.68 -16.70 8.18
C VAL A 109 10.26 -18.12 8.27
N PRO A 110 9.41 -19.16 8.31
CA PRO A 110 9.90 -20.53 8.26
C PRO A 110 10.74 -20.78 7.02
N ASP A 111 11.86 -21.48 7.19
CA ASP A 111 12.68 -21.86 6.06
C ASP A 111 11.95 -22.91 5.20
N PRO A 112 11.84 -22.75 3.87
CA PRO A 112 11.14 -23.72 3.02
C PRO A 112 11.87 -25.07 2.88
N LYS A 113 13.14 -25.18 3.31
CA LYS A 113 13.90 -26.43 3.37
C LYS A 113 13.81 -27.04 4.78
N PRO A 114 13.47 -28.33 4.91
CA PRO A 114 13.49 -29.02 6.20
C PRO A 114 14.86 -28.98 6.86
N GLY A 115 14.90 -28.79 8.19
CA GLY A 115 16.12 -28.83 9.00
C GLY A 115 16.82 -27.47 9.16
N PHE A 116 16.28 -26.39 8.59
CA PHE A 116 16.75 -25.02 8.81
C PHE A 116 15.80 -24.29 9.76
N GLU A 117 16.38 -23.44 10.61
CA GLU A 117 15.62 -22.59 11.54
C GLU A 117 14.89 -21.46 10.81
N ALA A 118 13.86 -20.90 11.44
CA ALA A 118 13.18 -19.72 10.92
C ALA A 118 14.14 -18.52 10.86
N HIS A 119 13.87 -17.58 9.97
CA HIS A 119 14.76 -16.46 9.70
C HIS A 119 14.03 -15.13 9.78
N HIS A 120 14.69 -14.15 10.39
CA HIS A 120 14.23 -12.77 10.37
C HIS A 120 14.39 -12.18 8.96
N PRO A 121 13.38 -11.47 8.42
CA PRO A 121 13.51 -10.77 7.16
C PRO A 121 14.57 -9.65 7.25
N GLU A 122 15.51 -9.62 6.31
CA GLU A 122 16.59 -8.63 6.24
C GLU A 122 16.53 -7.84 4.93
N LEU A 123 16.40 -6.52 5.02
CA LEU A 123 16.51 -5.63 3.85
C LEU A 123 17.98 -5.22 3.65
N ILE A 124 18.57 -5.67 2.55
CA ILE A 124 20.00 -5.53 2.24
C ILE A 124 20.17 -4.64 1.02
N LYS A 125 21.14 -3.70 1.08
CA LYS A 125 21.55 -2.87 -0.05
C LYS A 125 22.78 -3.47 -0.72
N HIS A 126 22.71 -3.68 -2.03
CA HIS A 126 23.80 -4.14 -2.89
C HIS A 126 24.22 -3.05 -3.88
N ALA A 127 25.34 -3.28 -4.58
CA ALA A 127 25.76 -2.39 -5.66
C ALA A 127 24.76 -2.36 -6.84
N SER A 128 24.04 -3.47 -7.06
CA SER A 128 23.07 -3.64 -8.13
C SER A 128 21.61 -3.32 -7.76
N GLY A 129 21.32 -2.99 -6.50
CA GLY A 129 19.95 -2.73 -6.04
C GLY A 129 19.73 -3.09 -4.58
N TYR A 130 18.52 -3.56 -4.27
CA TYR A 130 18.09 -3.96 -2.93
C TYR A 130 17.58 -5.40 -2.96
N ASN A 131 17.67 -6.09 -1.84
CA ASN A 131 17.07 -7.41 -1.67
C ASN A 131 16.45 -7.52 -0.28
N LEU A 132 15.35 -8.26 -0.15
CA LEU A 132 14.77 -8.61 1.13
C LEU A 132 14.89 -10.12 1.32
N SER A 133 15.89 -10.53 2.10
CA SER A 133 16.24 -11.93 2.31
C SER A 133 15.53 -12.51 3.51
N ILE A 134 15.11 -13.76 3.38
CA ILE A 134 14.60 -14.63 4.46
C ILE A 134 15.49 -15.86 4.66
N ARG A 135 16.74 -15.82 4.16
CA ARG A 135 17.71 -16.90 4.32
C ARG A 135 19.15 -16.39 4.21
N ARG A 136 19.98 -16.69 5.21
CA ARG A 136 21.40 -16.28 5.25
C ARG A 136 22.41 -17.41 4.95
N TYR A 137 22.02 -18.68 5.14
CA TYR A 137 22.98 -19.80 5.24
C TYR A 137 23.25 -20.59 3.95
N THR A 138 22.73 -20.17 2.80
CA THR A 138 23.02 -20.82 1.50
C THR A 138 23.51 -19.80 0.51
N ALA A 139 24.36 -20.21 -0.46
CA ALA A 139 24.74 -19.38 -1.60
C ALA A 139 23.51 -18.79 -2.36
N ASP A 140 22.33 -19.36 -2.15
CA ASP A 140 21.02 -18.85 -2.58
C ASP A 140 20.38 -17.89 -1.56
N CYS A 141 20.97 -16.70 -1.33
CA CYS A 141 20.33 -15.63 -0.54
C CYS A 141 19.08 -15.01 -1.21
N LEU A 142 18.71 -15.50 -2.40
CA LEU A 142 17.59 -15.01 -3.24
C LEU A 142 16.33 -15.89 -3.12
N VAL A 143 16.23 -16.71 -2.09
CA VAL A 143 15.06 -17.58 -1.90
C VAL A 143 13.86 -16.71 -1.55
N GLY A 144 12.93 -16.62 -2.51
CA GLY A 144 11.67 -15.87 -2.37
C GLY A 144 11.71 -14.42 -2.85
N THR A 145 12.88 -13.85 -3.15
CA THR A 145 13.01 -12.48 -3.67
C THR A 145 14.20 -12.31 -4.61
N HIS A 146 14.07 -11.37 -5.56
CA HIS A 146 15.13 -10.99 -6.48
C HIS A 146 15.82 -9.70 -6.01
N ILE A 147 16.83 -9.25 -6.74
CA ILE A 147 17.36 -7.89 -6.56
C ILE A 147 16.38 -6.93 -7.24
N GLU A 148 15.81 -6.02 -6.47
CA GLU A 148 14.88 -4.99 -6.93
C GLU A 148 15.55 -3.62 -6.95
N ASP A 149 14.99 -2.70 -7.74
CA ASP A 149 15.52 -1.34 -7.89
C ASP A 149 15.30 -0.46 -6.65
N SER A 150 14.35 -0.83 -5.77
CA SER A 150 14.00 -0.03 -4.59
C SER A 150 13.64 -0.88 -3.36
N PRO A 151 13.84 -0.35 -2.13
CA PRO A 151 13.45 -1.05 -0.91
C PRO A 151 11.93 -1.24 -0.78
N ILE A 152 11.13 -0.34 -1.36
CA ILE A 152 9.67 -0.46 -1.39
C ILE A 152 9.25 -1.63 -2.28
N GLU A 153 9.83 -1.75 -3.48
CA GLU A 153 9.56 -2.88 -4.37
C GLU A 153 9.95 -4.21 -3.73
N CYS A 154 11.10 -4.26 -3.03
CA CYS A 154 11.49 -5.44 -2.25
C CYS A 154 10.40 -5.88 -1.26
N CYS A 155 9.82 -4.93 -0.53
CA CYS A 155 8.76 -5.22 0.43
C CYS A 155 7.47 -5.67 -0.27
N VAL A 156 7.09 -5.02 -1.38
CA VAL A 156 5.90 -5.40 -2.17
C VAL A 156 6.03 -6.82 -2.71
N SER A 157 7.19 -7.16 -3.29
CA SER A 157 7.51 -8.50 -3.78
C SER A 157 7.51 -9.52 -2.64
N MET A 158 8.12 -9.21 -1.49
CA MET A 158 8.12 -10.10 -0.33
C MET A 158 6.71 -10.33 0.21
N ILE A 159 5.89 -9.29 0.37
CA ILE A 159 4.49 -9.46 0.82
C ILE A 159 3.73 -10.37 -0.14
N GLY A 160 3.90 -10.19 -1.46
CA GLY A 160 3.32 -11.09 -2.46
C GLY A 160 3.77 -12.55 -2.30
N TRP A 161 5.06 -12.76 -2.02
CA TRP A 161 5.60 -14.10 -1.76
C TRP A 161 5.03 -14.70 -0.46
N LEU A 162 5.01 -13.94 0.63
CA LEU A 162 4.49 -14.38 1.93
C LEU A 162 3.01 -14.76 1.85
N ILE A 163 2.20 -13.99 1.12
CA ILE A 163 0.77 -14.30 0.91
C ILE A 163 0.64 -15.61 0.13
N LYS A 164 1.39 -15.77 -0.98
CA LYS A 164 1.35 -16.98 -1.81
C LYS A 164 1.75 -18.25 -1.04
N ASN A 165 2.64 -18.11 -0.05
CA ASN A 165 3.14 -19.22 0.76
C ASN A 165 2.45 -19.33 2.14
N ASN A 166 1.36 -18.59 2.39
CA ASN A 166 0.62 -18.61 3.67
C ASN A 166 1.45 -18.24 4.91
N HIS A 167 2.44 -17.37 4.75
CA HIS A 167 3.29 -16.86 5.83
C HIS A 167 2.98 -15.39 6.19
N PHE A 168 2.08 -14.73 5.48
CA PHE A 168 1.68 -13.36 5.78
C PHE A 168 0.60 -13.30 6.87
N ASN A 169 0.65 -12.27 7.73
CA ASN A 169 -0.34 -12.12 8.80
C ASN A 169 -1.74 -11.86 8.20
N LYS A 170 -2.69 -12.76 8.52
CA LYS A 170 -4.08 -12.71 8.05
C LYS A 170 -4.85 -11.49 8.55
N GLU A 171 -4.43 -10.86 9.63
CA GLU A 171 -5.04 -9.62 10.14
C GLU A 171 -5.01 -8.50 9.09
N TYR A 172 -3.98 -8.47 8.24
CA TYR A 172 -3.82 -7.49 7.17
C TYR A 172 -4.51 -7.87 5.85
N LEU A 173 -5.12 -9.06 5.77
CA LEU A 173 -5.79 -9.58 4.57
C LEU A 173 -7.31 -9.54 4.71
N LYS A 174 -8.00 -9.30 3.58
CA LYS A 174 -9.46 -9.35 3.46
C LYS A 174 -10.03 -10.76 3.65
#